data_AF-A0A7V9EUY7-F1
#
_entry.id   AF-A0A7V9EUY7-F1
#
_cell.length_a   1.000
_cell.length_b   1.000
_cell.length_c   1.000
_cell.angle_alpha   90.00
_cell.angle_beta   90.00
_cell.angle_gamma   90.00
#
_symmetry.space_group_name_H-M   'P 1'
#
loop_
_entity.id
_entity.type
_entity.pdbx_description
1 polymer ?
#
loop_
_entity_poly.entity_id
_entity_poly.type
_entity_poly.pdbx_seq_one_letter_code
_entity_poly.pdbx_strand_id
1 'polypeptide(L)'
;MPNRRCLASVAIAVTLSLGLAACGSDDPDDGDLSVGDTTTTTVSSDTTRPTTTTSAPGPSTTTPGGTAFDGSTSPTSVPSPPDLGVALLSTLEVGGVDGVDQVTFTFEDGQLPGYDVAYIDPPVRQDGSGDEVEVEGGAFLSIRFAPASGVDLLDTLEPTYTGPDRVEGDTEVVTEVVRTGDFEANLTWVVGADDEVPYRIVTDPAAGTVTVELSAT
;
A
#
# COMPACT_ATOMS: atom_id res chain seq x y z
N MET A 1 55.65 -22.27 5.64
CA MET A 1 55.84 -21.31 6.75
C MET A 1 54.51 -20.63 7.02
N PRO A 2 53.75 -21.03 8.06
CA PRO A 2 52.47 -20.41 8.37
C PRO A 2 52.67 -19.17 9.25
N ASN A 3 52.32 -18.00 8.71
CA ASN A 3 52.36 -16.73 9.45
C ASN A 3 51.14 -16.63 10.39
N ARG A 4 51.40 -16.88 11.67
CA ARG A 4 50.53 -16.56 12.79
C ARG A 4 50.50 -15.03 12.94
N ARG A 5 49.32 -14.41 12.88
CA ARG A 5 49.14 -13.02 13.32
C ARG A 5 48.29 -13.00 14.59
N CYS A 6 48.88 -12.33 15.58
CA CYS A 6 48.54 -12.31 16.99
C CYS A 6 47.23 -11.52 17.21
N LEU A 7 46.32 -12.10 18.00
CA LEU A 7 45.15 -11.41 18.53
C LEU A 7 45.58 -10.25 19.42
N ALA A 8 45.06 -9.06 19.17
CA ALA A 8 45.05 -7.96 20.13
C ALA A 8 43.61 -7.78 20.63
N SER A 9 43.33 -8.33 21.81
CA SER A 9 42.08 -8.13 22.53
C SER A 9 42.07 -6.72 23.13
N VAL A 10 41.18 -5.86 22.65
CA VAL A 10 40.91 -4.54 23.27
C VAL A 10 39.69 -4.72 24.18
N ALA A 11 39.92 -4.65 25.49
CA ALA A 11 38.87 -4.62 26.50
C ALA A 11 38.26 -3.21 26.56
N ILE A 12 36.99 -3.07 26.18
CA ILE A 12 36.22 -1.84 26.37
C ILE A 12 35.41 -2.00 27.66
N ALA A 13 35.78 -1.24 28.68
CA ALA A 13 35.04 -1.11 29.92
C ALA A 13 33.84 -0.19 29.70
N VAL A 14 32.63 -0.74 29.75
CA VAL A 14 31.38 0.03 29.70
C VAL A 14 30.96 0.38 31.12
N THR A 15 31.02 1.66 31.46
CA THR A 15 30.54 2.23 32.72
C THR A 15 29.02 2.37 32.71
N LEU A 16 28.38 1.66 33.65
CA LEU A 16 26.94 1.63 33.90
C LEU A 16 26.51 2.89 34.68
N SER A 17 25.67 3.73 34.08
CA SER A 17 25.09 4.92 34.74
C SER A 17 23.59 4.71 34.95
N LEU A 18 23.19 4.34 36.16
CA LEU A 18 21.80 4.27 36.60
C LEU A 18 21.30 5.69 36.92
N GLY A 19 20.37 6.21 36.11
CA GLY A 19 19.59 7.41 36.43
C GLY A 19 18.17 7.02 36.82
N LEU A 20 17.84 7.09 38.12
CA LEU A 20 16.46 7.10 38.60
C LEU A 20 15.87 8.49 38.35
N ALA A 21 14.84 8.59 37.53
CA ALA A 21 13.98 9.78 37.44
C ALA A 21 12.58 9.42 37.96
N ALA A 22 12.14 10.23 38.91
CA ALA A 22 11.03 10.01 39.83
C ALA A 22 9.65 10.18 39.17
N CYS A 23 8.66 9.46 39.70
CA CYS A 23 7.24 9.73 39.48
C CYS A 23 6.85 11.09 40.07
N GLY A 24 6.16 11.91 39.29
CA GLY A 24 5.40 13.07 39.73
C GLY A 24 3.95 12.93 39.24
N SER A 25 3.02 13.03 40.19
CA SER A 25 1.58 12.79 40.05
C SER A 25 0.78 14.03 39.61
N ASP A 26 -0.36 13.74 38.97
CA ASP A 26 -1.68 14.39 38.92
C ASP A 26 -1.84 15.91 39.06
N ASP A 27 -2.57 16.51 38.11
CA ASP A 27 -3.69 17.42 38.41
C ASP A 27 -4.76 17.37 37.29
N PRO A 28 -6.07 17.25 37.60
CA PRO A 28 -7.17 17.30 36.64
C PRO A 28 -7.66 18.73 36.40
N ASP A 29 -7.68 19.16 35.14
CA ASP A 29 -8.34 20.41 34.73
C ASP A 29 -9.80 20.13 34.33
N ASP A 30 -10.71 20.41 35.24
CA ASP A 30 -12.14 20.61 34.99
C ASP A 30 -12.32 21.95 34.26
N GLY A 31 -12.68 21.88 32.97
CA GLY A 31 -12.82 23.03 32.08
C GLY A 31 -14.13 23.01 31.31
N ASP A 32 -15.19 23.32 32.04
CA ASP A 32 -16.48 23.94 31.68
C ASP A 32 -17.00 23.95 30.22
N LEU A 33 -18.29 23.65 30.16
CA LEU A 33 -19.21 23.74 29.04
C LEU A 33 -19.28 25.19 28.51
N SER A 34 -19.14 25.39 27.20
CA SER A 34 -19.63 26.61 26.55
C SER A 34 -20.43 26.28 25.29
N VAL A 35 -21.74 26.19 25.51
CA VAL A 35 -22.79 26.37 24.50
C VAL A 35 -22.84 27.85 24.12
N GLY A 36 -22.81 28.14 22.83
CA GLY A 36 -23.08 29.46 22.25
C GLY A 36 -22.55 29.50 20.82
N ASP A 37 -23.19 30.07 19.82
CA ASP A 37 -24.45 30.79 19.74
C ASP A 37 -24.87 30.68 18.26
N THR A 38 -26.17 30.62 18.04
CA THR A 38 -26.79 30.65 16.72
C THR A 38 -26.55 32.02 16.10
N THR A 39 -25.60 32.11 15.17
CA THR A 39 -25.51 33.28 14.29
C THR A 39 -26.35 33.01 13.04
N THR A 40 -27.57 33.54 13.06
CA THR A 40 -28.40 33.69 11.86
C THR A 40 -27.85 34.86 11.05
N THR A 41 -27.17 34.58 9.95
CA THR A 41 -26.79 35.59 8.96
C THR A 41 -27.75 35.52 7.78
N THR A 42 -28.67 36.48 7.73
CA THR A 42 -29.49 36.78 6.54
C THR A 42 -28.60 37.50 5.51
N VAL A 43 -28.46 36.95 4.31
CA VAL A 43 -27.90 37.68 3.16
C VAL A 43 -28.79 37.51 1.95
N SER A 44 -29.07 38.65 1.32
CA SER A 44 -30.00 38.91 0.24
C SER A 44 -29.70 38.17 -1.06
N SER A 45 -30.78 37.96 -1.81
CA SER A 45 -30.86 37.45 -3.17
C SER A 45 -30.14 38.36 -4.17
N ASP A 46 -29.24 37.78 -4.96
CA ASP A 46 -28.79 38.37 -6.23
C ASP A 46 -29.24 37.48 -7.39
N THR A 47 -29.95 38.09 -8.34
CA THR A 47 -30.50 37.46 -9.54
C THR A 47 -29.58 37.84 -10.69
N THR A 48 -28.73 36.90 -11.11
CA THR A 48 -28.02 36.97 -12.38
C THR A 48 -28.37 35.77 -13.24
N ARG A 49 -29.08 36.07 -14.33
CA ARG A 49 -29.49 35.16 -15.40
C ARG A 49 -28.26 34.66 -16.17
N PRO A 50 -27.97 33.34 -16.22
CA PRO A 50 -27.02 32.84 -17.19
C PRO A 50 -27.65 32.87 -18.59
N THR A 51 -26.93 33.46 -19.54
CA THR A 51 -27.17 33.31 -20.98
C THR A 51 -26.87 31.88 -21.40
N THR A 52 -27.88 31.17 -21.86
CA THR A 52 -27.76 29.85 -22.50
C THR A 52 -27.08 30.00 -23.87
N THR A 53 -25.82 29.62 -23.96
CA THR A 53 -25.18 29.32 -25.25
C THR A 53 -25.46 27.86 -25.56
N THR A 54 -26.39 27.62 -26.49
CA THR A 54 -26.62 26.31 -27.10
C THR A 54 -25.39 25.92 -27.90
N SER A 55 -24.56 25.04 -27.34
CA SER A 55 -23.53 24.33 -28.09
C SER A 55 -24.17 23.13 -28.80
N ALA A 56 -23.98 23.04 -30.11
CA ALA A 56 -24.46 21.94 -30.92
C ALA A 56 -23.72 20.63 -30.55
N PRO A 57 -24.39 19.46 -30.54
CA PRO A 57 -23.69 18.20 -30.36
C PRO A 57 -22.75 17.95 -31.55
N GLY A 58 -21.46 17.89 -31.30
CA GLY A 58 -20.49 17.34 -32.26
C GLY A 58 -20.79 15.85 -32.50
N PRO A 59 -20.44 15.29 -33.66
CA PRO A 59 -20.66 13.88 -33.94
C PRO A 59 -19.89 13.03 -32.92
N SER A 60 -20.61 12.31 -32.08
CA SER A 60 -20.07 11.26 -31.24
C SER A 60 -19.61 10.13 -32.17
N THR A 61 -18.29 10.02 -32.36
CA THR A 61 -17.70 8.82 -32.93
C THR A 61 -17.82 7.72 -31.88
N THR A 62 -18.91 6.95 -31.91
CA THR A 62 -19.01 5.68 -31.18
C THR A 62 -18.00 4.70 -31.79
N THR A 63 -16.86 4.57 -31.13
CA THR A 63 -15.96 3.43 -31.33
C THR A 63 -16.68 2.16 -30.85
N PRO A 64 -16.80 1.11 -31.68
CA PRO A 64 -17.40 -0.15 -31.26
C PRO A 64 -16.53 -0.90 -30.23
N GLY A 65 -17.06 -1.05 -29.01
CA GLY A 65 -17.00 -2.28 -28.22
C GLY A 65 -15.65 -2.81 -27.75
N GLY A 66 -14.95 -2.06 -26.89
CA GLY A 66 -14.17 -2.72 -25.84
C GLY A 66 -15.14 -3.19 -24.74
N THR A 67 -15.02 -4.43 -24.27
CA THR A 67 -15.67 -4.82 -23.02
C THR A 67 -15.17 -3.86 -21.94
N ALA A 68 -16.06 -3.06 -21.37
CA ALA A 68 -15.69 -2.13 -20.32
C ALA A 68 -14.98 -2.88 -19.18
N PHE A 69 -13.88 -2.32 -18.68
CA PHE A 69 -13.18 -2.85 -17.52
C PHE A 69 -14.14 -2.85 -16.31
N ASP A 70 -14.45 -4.03 -15.80
CA ASP A 70 -15.35 -4.20 -14.65
C ASP A 70 -14.52 -4.15 -13.36
N GLY A 71 -14.21 -2.94 -12.91
CA GLY A 71 -13.46 -2.67 -11.69
C GLY A 71 -13.98 -1.43 -10.96
N SER A 72 -13.32 -1.09 -9.85
CA SER A 72 -13.69 0.02 -8.98
C SER A 72 -12.45 0.65 -8.36
N THR A 73 -12.57 1.87 -7.86
CA THR A 73 -11.55 2.49 -7.00
C THR A 73 -11.85 2.32 -5.51
N SER A 74 -12.98 1.66 -5.18
CA SER A 74 -13.38 1.43 -3.78
C SER A 74 -12.50 0.37 -3.10
N PRO A 75 -12.16 0.55 -1.81
CA PRO A 75 -11.39 -0.42 -1.06
C PRO A 75 -11.95 -1.85 -1.13
N THR A 76 -11.05 -2.82 -1.25
CA THR A 76 -11.39 -4.26 -1.28
C THR A 76 -10.66 -4.98 -0.16
N SER A 77 -11.41 -5.73 0.67
CA SER A 77 -10.86 -6.51 1.78
C SER A 77 -11.38 -7.94 1.73
N VAL A 78 -10.46 -8.90 1.79
CA VAL A 78 -10.77 -10.33 1.90
C VAL A 78 -10.05 -10.91 3.13
N PRO A 79 -10.78 -11.48 4.10
CA PRO A 79 -10.16 -12.06 5.28
C PRO A 79 -9.35 -13.31 4.94
N SER A 80 -8.32 -13.59 5.73
CA SER A 80 -7.53 -14.81 5.58
C SER A 80 -8.38 -16.07 5.88
N PRO A 81 -8.10 -17.20 5.21
CA PRO A 81 -8.61 -18.49 5.63
C PRO A 81 -8.20 -18.79 7.08
N PRO A 82 -9.08 -19.43 7.90
CA PRO A 82 -8.87 -19.57 9.34
C PRO A 82 -7.66 -20.43 9.73
N ASP A 83 -7.28 -21.38 8.88
CA ASP A 83 -6.18 -22.33 9.13
C ASP A 83 -4.94 -22.01 8.28
N LEU A 84 -4.89 -20.83 7.65
CA LEU A 84 -3.72 -20.42 6.88
C LEU A 84 -2.56 -20.09 7.83
N GLY A 85 -1.39 -20.67 7.55
CA GLY A 85 -0.12 -20.19 8.10
C GLY A 85 0.29 -18.84 7.49
N VAL A 86 1.57 -18.49 7.54
CA VAL A 86 2.08 -17.32 6.80
C VAL A 86 2.24 -17.71 5.33
N ALA A 87 1.54 -17.03 4.42
CA ALA A 87 1.75 -17.23 2.98
C ALA A 87 3.09 -16.63 2.56
N LEU A 88 3.92 -17.41 1.86
CA LEU A 88 5.27 -17.01 1.49
C LEU A 88 5.30 -16.46 0.07
N LEU A 89 5.58 -15.17 -0.08
CA LEU A 89 5.75 -14.55 -1.40
C LEU A 89 7.01 -15.13 -2.04
N SER A 90 6.90 -15.56 -3.29
CA SER A 90 8.04 -16.08 -4.08
C SER A 90 8.40 -15.16 -5.24
N THR A 91 7.39 -14.61 -5.92
CA THR A 91 7.56 -13.80 -7.14
C THR A 91 6.60 -12.62 -7.15
N LEU A 92 7.08 -11.49 -7.68
CA LEU A 92 6.29 -10.31 -8.03
C LEU A 92 6.59 -9.96 -9.49
N GLU A 93 5.54 -9.84 -10.30
CA GLU A 93 5.63 -9.48 -11.72
C GLU A 93 4.71 -8.29 -12.01
N VAL A 94 5.19 -7.36 -12.84
CA VAL A 94 4.45 -6.20 -13.33
C VAL A 94 4.46 -6.25 -14.86
N GLY A 95 3.30 -6.07 -15.49
CA GLY A 95 3.20 -6.07 -16.95
C GLY A 95 1.84 -5.61 -17.46
N GLY A 96 1.76 -5.24 -18.74
CA GLY A 96 0.52 -4.79 -19.39
C GLY A 96 0.01 -5.78 -20.43
N VAL A 97 -1.31 -6.00 -20.46
CA VAL A 97 -1.99 -6.83 -21.47
C VAL A 97 -3.36 -6.23 -21.82
N ASP A 98 -3.62 -6.02 -23.11
CA ASP A 98 -4.92 -5.61 -23.64
C ASP A 98 -5.58 -4.40 -22.93
N GLY A 99 -4.80 -3.36 -22.62
CA GLY A 99 -5.28 -2.14 -21.95
C GLY A 99 -5.52 -2.30 -20.45
N VAL A 100 -4.88 -3.29 -19.84
CA VAL A 100 -4.88 -3.56 -18.41
C VAL A 100 -3.44 -3.73 -17.93
N ASP A 101 -3.07 -2.99 -16.90
CA ASP A 101 -1.83 -3.24 -16.17
C ASP A 101 -2.08 -4.28 -15.08
N GLN A 102 -1.12 -5.17 -14.87
CA GLN A 102 -1.20 -6.27 -13.93
C GLN A 102 -0.02 -6.25 -12.98
N VAL A 103 -0.31 -6.26 -11.68
CA VAL A 103 0.66 -6.51 -10.61
C VAL A 103 0.33 -7.87 -10.00
N THR A 104 1.16 -8.87 -10.26
CA THR A 104 0.92 -10.27 -9.87
C THR A 104 1.87 -10.71 -8.77
N PHE A 105 1.30 -11.12 -7.64
CA PHE A 105 2.00 -11.73 -6.52
C PHE A 105 1.79 -13.23 -6.56
N THR A 106 2.88 -14.00 -6.56
CA THR A 106 2.85 -15.46 -6.51
C THR A 106 3.33 -15.95 -5.16
N PHE A 107 2.51 -16.75 -4.50
CA PHE A 107 2.80 -17.35 -3.21
C PHE A 107 3.09 -18.85 -3.34
N GLU A 108 3.99 -19.35 -2.49
CA GLU A 108 4.37 -20.77 -2.49
C GLU A 108 3.19 -21.68 -2.11
N ASP A 109 3.27 -22.94 -2.53
CA ASP A 109 2.33 -24.01 -2.19
C ASP A 109 0.83 -23.70 -2.45
N GLY A 110 0.54 -22.75 -3.34
CA GLY A 110 -0.84 -22.34 -3.65
C GLY A 110 -1.53 -21.61 -2.50
N GLN A 111 -0.78 -21.12 -1.51
CA GLN A 111 -1.33 -20.40 -0.35
C GLN A 111 -1.76 -18.98 -0.73
N LEU A 112 -3.03 -18.66 -0.56
CA LEU A 112 -3.54 -17.30 -0.77
C LEU A 112 -3.82 -16.62 0.57
N PRO A 113 -3.07 -15.56 0.94
CA PRO A 113 -3.34 -14.79 2.14
C PRO A 113 -4.64 -13.98 2.03
N GLY A 114 -5.14 -13.51 3.18
CA GLY A 114 -6.09 -12.42 3.18
C GLY A 114 -5.41 -11.15 2.66
N TYR A 115 -6.20 -10.18 2.19
CA TYR A 115 -5.68 -8.94 1.68
C TYR A 115 -6.60 -7.74 1.91
N ASP A 116 -5.98 -6.58 1.98
CA ASP A 116 -6.62 -5.26 1.94
C ASP A 116 -5.97 -4.45 0.82
N VAL A 117 -6.78 -3.96 -0.11
CA VAL A 117 -6.33 -3.13 -1.24
C VAL A 117 -7.14 -1.84 -1.24
N ALA A 118 -6.45 -0.70 -1.19
CA ALA A 118 -7.07 0.61 -1.18
C ALA A 118 -6.10 1.70 -1.64
N TYR A 119 -6.63 2.73 -2.30
CA TYR A 119 -5.88 3.96 -2.52
C TYR A 119 -5.64 4.68 -1.19
N ILE A 120 -4.45 5.25 -1.02
CA ILE A 120 -4.02 5.95 0.18
C ILE A 120 -3.48 7.35 -0.14
N ASP A 121 -3.64 8.27 0.80
CA ASP A 121 -3.07 9.61 0.70
C ASP A 121 -1.58 9.60 1.10
N PRO A 122 -0.72 10.43 0.46
CA PRO A 122 0.64 10.63 0.91
C PRO A 122 0.69 11.37 2.28
N PRO A 123 1.79 11.22 3.04
CA PRO A 123 2.98 10.45 2.69
C PRO A 123 2.78 8.93 2.88
N VAL A 124 3.33 8.15 1.95
CA VAL A 124 3.45 6.69 2.11
C VAL A 124 4.46 6.42 3.22
N ARG A 125 4.13 5.50 4.14
CA ARG A 125 4.96 5.17 5.30
C ARG A 125 5.29 3.69 5.34
N GLN A 126 6.47 3.38 5.85
CA GLN A 126 6.91 2.02 6.11
C GLN A 126 6.22 1.44 7.35
N ASP A 127 5.81 0.18 7.27
CA ASP A 127 5.21 -0.53 8.39
C ASP A 127 6.19 -0.65 9.57
N GLY A 128 5.64 -0.50 10.78
CA GLY A 128 6.41 -0.58 12.03
C GLY A 128 7.23 0.67 12.37
N SER A 129 8.09 1.15 11.46
CA SER A 129 8.93 2.34 11.70
C SER A 129 8.17 3.65 11.54
N GLY A 130 7.24 3.72 10.58
CA GLY A 130 6.53 4.95 10.20
C GLY A 130 7.38 5.92 9.36
N ASP A 131 8.59 5.52 8.95
CA ASP A 131 9.46 6.30 8.08
C ASP A 131 8.80 6.52 6.71
N GLU A 132 9.01 7.68 6.11
CA GLU A 132 8.45 8.01 4.81
C GLU A 132 9.16 7.23 3.70
N VAL A 133 8.37 6.67 2.78
CA VAL A 133 8.87 5.93 1.61
C VAL A 133 8.46 6.70 0.37
N GLU A 134 9.43 7.04 -0.48
CA GLU A 134 9.15 7.70 -1.76
C GLU A 134 8.67 6.67 -2.78
N VAL A 135 7.46 6.93 -3.30
CA VAL A 135 6.83 6.19 -4.40
C VAL A 135 6.51 7.23 -5.49
N GLU A 136 6.90 6.93 -6.72
CA GLU A 136 6.68 7.65 -7.96
C GLU A 136 5.24 7.46 -8.42
N GLY A 137 4.68 8.46 -9.11
CA GLY A 137 3.27 8.45 -9.54
C GLY A 137 2.44 9.56 -8.89
N GLY A 138 1.21 9.72 -9.38
CA GLY A 138 0.21 10.67 -8.87
C GLY A 138 -0.84 10.04 -7.93
N ALA A 139 -0.96 8.71 -7.90
CA ALA A 139 -1.85 7.97 -7.01
C ALA A 139 -1.13 6.75 -6.42
N PHE A 140 -1.51 6.36 -5.20
CA PHE A 140 -0.85 5.31 -4.43
C PHE A 140 -1.84 4.21 -4.02
N LEU A 141 -1.75 3.04 -4.64
CA LEU A 141 -2.58 1.88 -4.31
C LEU A 141 -1.82 0.97 -3.33
N SER A 142 -2.24 0.96 -2.07
CA SER A 142 -1.70 0.07 -1.06
C SER A 142 -2.30 -1.33 -1.20
N ILE A 143 -1.44 -2.34 -1.17
CA ILE A 143 -1.78 -3.76 -1.23
C ILE A 143 -1.13 -4.42 -0.01
N ARG A 144 -1.94 -4.75 0.99
CA ARG A 144 -1.48 -5.46 2.19
C ARG A 144 -1.96 -6.89 2.15
N PHE A 145 -1.04 -7.83 2.31
CA PHE A 145 -1.33 -9.25 2.52
C PHE A 145 -1.11 -9.64 3.98
N ALA A 146 -2.06 -10.35 4.56
CA ALA A 146 -1.95 -10.87 5.92
C ALA A 146 -2.75 -12.18 6.11
N PRO A 147 -2.18 -13.21 6.76
CA PRO A 147 -0.76 -13.34 7.14
C PRO A 147 0.12 -13.67 5.92
N ALA A 148 1.15 -12.87 5.66
CA ALA A 148 2.10 -13.10 4.57
C ALA A 148 3.50 -12.53 4.85
N SER A 149 4.53 -13.08 4.20
CA SER A 149 5.90 -12.56 4.28
C SER A 149 6.71 -12.94 3.03
N GLY A 150 7.76 -12.17 2.73
CA GLY A 150 8.79 -12.56 1.75
C GLY A 150 9.92 -13.40 2.37
N VAL A 151 9.77 -13.81 3.64
CA VAL A 151 10.72 -14.64 4.39
C VAL A 151 9.96 -15.78 5.04
N ASP A 152 10.55 -16.97 5.06
CA ASP A 152 10.00 -18.10 5.81
C ASP A 152 10.23 -17.90 7.32
N LEU A 153 9.29 -17.19 7.95
CA LEU A 153 9.38 -16.80 9.37
C LEU A 153 9.26 -17.98 10.35
N LEU A 154 8.84 -19.16 9.89
CA LEU A 154 8.44 -20.28 10.75
C LEU A 154 9.37 -21.49 10.69
N ASP A 155 10.18 -21.64 9.64
CA ASP A 155 11.11 -22.76 9.50
C ASP A 155 12.54 -22.30 9.22
N THR A 156 12.86 -21.88 8.00
CA THR A 156 14.25 -21.64 7.57
C THR A 156 14.81 -20.26 7.95
N LEU A 157 13.94 -19.25 8.11
CA LEU A 157 14.32 -17.84 8.20
C LEU A 157 15.06 -17.32 6.95
N GLU A 158 14.93 -18.03 5.83
CA GLU A 158 15.51 -17.63 4.54
C GLU A 158 14.49 -16.81 3.73
N PRO A 159 14.94 -15.86 2.88
CA PRO A 159 14.05 -15.16 1.97
C PRO A 159 13.42 -16.12 0.96
N THR A 160 12.10 -16.10 0.86
CA THR A 160 11.33 -16.80 -0.20
C THR A 160 11.19 -15.89 -1.42
N TYR A 161 11.02 -14.59 -1.19
CA TYR A 161 11.09 -13.58 -2.23
C TYR A 161 12.52 -13.03 -2.33
N THR A 162 13.13 -13.17 -3.50
CA THR A 162 14.51 -12.71 -3.77
C THR A 162 14.58 -11.59 -4.80
N GLY A 163 13.42 -11.08 -5.24
CA GLY A 163 13.34 -9.91 -6.09
C GLY A 163 13.65 -8.60 -5.36
N PRO A 164 13.69 -7.47 -6.08
CA PRO A 164 13.99 -6.18 -5.48
C PRO A 164 12.81 -5.64 -4.65
N ASP A 165 13.11 -4.75 -3.70
CA ASP A 165 12.10 -4.01 -2.94
C ASP A 165 11.35 -2.95 -3.75
N ARG A 166 11.83 -2.68 -4.97
CA ARG A 166 11.29 -1.71 -5.91
C ARG A 166 11.30 -2.34 -7.30
N VAL A 167 10.13 -2.45 -7.91
CA VAL A 167 9.94 -3.00 -9.25
C VAL A 167 9.43 -1.88 -10.14
N GLU A 168 10.14 -1.60 -11.24
CA GLU A 168 9.73 -0.59 -12.22
C GLU A 168 8.43 -1.04 -12.92
N GLY A 169 7.50 -0.10 -13.08
CA GLY A 169 6.31 -0.23 -13.90
C GLY A 169 6.55 0.46 -15.24
N ASP A 170 7.01 -0.28 -16.24
CA ASP A 170 7.10 0.21 -17.62
C ASP A 170 5.79 -0.08 -18.37
N THR A 171 4.65 0.22 -17.75
CA THR A 171 3.31 -0.07 -18.28
C THR A 171 2.50 1.21 -18.48
N GLU A 172 1.21 1.12 -18.80
CA GLU A 172 0.44 2.30 -19.23
C GLU A 172 -0.02 3.20 -18.07
N VAL A 173 -0.15 2.67 -16.86
CA VAL A 173 -0.63 3.36 -15.66
C VAL A 173 0.28 3.14 -14.44
N VAL A 174 0.81 1.93 -14.26
CA VAL A 174 1.71 1.63 -13.14
C VAL A 174 3.10 2.18 -13.44
N THR A 175 3.57 3.09 -12.61
CA THR A 175 4.92 3.67 -12.67
C THR A 175 5.93 2.78 -11.92
N GLU A 176 5.53 2.23 -10.78
CA GLU A 176 6.34 1.31 -9.99
C GLU A 176 5.57 0.58 -8.90
N VAL A 177 6.22 -0.40 -8.27
CA VAL A 177 5.70 -1.13 -7.11
C VAL A 177 6.79 -1.22 -6.04
N VAL A 178 6.52 -0.73 -4.83
CA VAL A 178 7.49 -0.59 -3.74
C VAL A 178 7.05 -1.39 -2.51
N ARG A 179 7.93 -2.21 -1.94
CA ARG A 179 7.67 -2.88 -0.66
C ARG A 179 7.78 -1.87 0.47
N THR A 180 6.67 -1.66 1.18
CA THR A 180 6.58 -0.74 2.33
C THR A 180 6.46 -1.48 3.65
N GLY A 181 6.29 -2.81 3.65
CA GLY A 181 6.25 -3.58 4.89
C GLY A 181 6.46 -5.08 4.68
N ASP A 182 7.17 -5.69 5.62
CA ASP A 182 7.26 -7.14 5.82
C ASP A 182 7.54 -7.39 7.31
N PHE A 183 6.54 -7.06 8.14
CA PHE A 183 6.68 -7.04 9.59
C PHE A 183 5.46 -7.71 10.25
N GLU A 184 5.71 -8.60 11.22
CA GLU A 184 4.64 -9.34 11.94
C GLU A 184 3.64 -10.04 11.00
N ALA A 185 4.14 -10.61 9.90
CA ALA A 185 3.34 -11.23 8.84
C ALA A 185 2.35 -10.28 8.13
N ASN A 186 2.64 -8.98 8.12
CA ASN A 186 2.02 -8.00 7.24
C ASN A 186 3.02 -7.69 6.13
N LEU A 187 2.68 -8.14 4.91
CA LEU A 187 3.45 -7.86 3.70
C LEU A 187 2.72 -6.78 2.92
N THR A 188 3.27 -5.57 2.90
CA THR A 188 2.65 -4.40 2.26
C THR A 188 3.50 -3.94 1.09
N TRP A 189 2.84 -3.79 -0.06
CA TRP A 189 3.38 -3.18 -1.25
C TRP A 189 2.51 -1.99 -1.64
N VAL A 190 3.11 -0.95 -2.20
CA VAL A 190 2.40 0.21 -2.73
C VAL A 190 2.72 0.33 -4.21
N VAL A 191 1.67 0.35 -5.03
CA VAL A 191 1.75 0.64 -6.45
C VAL A 191 1.68 2.15 -6.63
N GLY A 192 2.71 2.71 -7.24
CA GLY A 192 2.71 4.06 -7.78
C GLY A 192 2.06 4.06 -9.15
N ALA A 193 1.01 4.86 -9.34
CA ALA A 193 0.29 4.99 -10.60
C ALA A 193 0.17 6.45 -11.03
N ASP A 194 0.05 6.72 -12.33
CA ASP A 194 -0.12 8.08 -12.84
C ASP A 194 -1.36 8.79 -12.25
N ASP A 195 -2.49 8.08 -12.20
CA ASP A 195 -3.77 8.55 -11.67
C ASP A 195 -4.53 7.43 -10.94
N GLU A 196 -5.57 7.80 -10.17
CA GLU A 196 -6.51 6.83 -9.61
C GLU A 196 -7.35 6.22 -10.73
N VAL A 197 -7.25 4.90 -10.93
CA VAL A 197 -7.98 4.15 -11.96
C VAL A 197 -8.78 3.01 -11.34
N PRO A 198 -9.88 2.57 -11.95
CA PRO A 198 -10.56 1.35 -11.52
C PRO A 198 -9.59 0.17 -11.51
N TYR A 199 -9.61 -0.59 -10.42
CA TYR A 199 -8.89 -1.85 -10.30
C TYR A 199 -9.86 -3.00 -9.99
N ARG A 200 -9.37 -4.23 -10.18
CA ARG A 200 -10.00 -5.44 -9.67
C ARG A 200 -8.95 -6.46 -9.27
N ILE A 201 -9.35 -7.45 -8.50
CA ILE A 201 -8.46 -8.49 -8.00
C ILE A 201 -8.87 -9.82 -8.60
N VAL A 202 -7.91 -10.51 -9.22
CA VAL A 202 -8.07 -11.84 -9.80
C VAL A 202 -7.16 -12.79 -9.03
N THR A 203 -7.71 -13.92 -8.57
CA THR A 203 -6.93 -14.93 -7.85
C THR A 203 -6.97 -16.26 -8.59
N ASP A 204 -5.82 -16.94 -8.72
CA ASP A 204 -5.75 -18.33 -9.16
C ASP A 204 -5.13 -19.20 -8.05
N PRO A 205 -5.96 -19.92 -7.27
CA PRO A 205 -5.47 -20.79 -6.20
C PRO A 205 -4.59 -21.95 -6.68
N ALA A 206 -4.74 -22.40 -7.93
CA ALA A 206 -3.91 -23.48 -8.46
C ALA A 206 -2.49 -22.98 -8.79
N ALA A 207 -2.36 -21.71 -9.17
CA ALA A 207 -1.09 -21.04 -9.41
C ALA A 207 -0.53 -20.33 -8.16
N GLY A 208 -1.34 -20.16 -7.11
CA GLY A 208 -0.95 -19.39 -5.92
C GLY A 208 -0.87 -17.90 -6.17
N THR A 209 -1.62 -17.37 -7.14
CA THR A 209 -1.48 -15.97 -7.56
C THR A 209 -2.61 -15.08 -7.06
N VAL A 210 -2.24 -13.85 -6.70
CA VAL A 210 -3.13 -12.70 -6.56
C VAL A 210 -2.66 -11.64 -7.54
N THR A 211 -3.48 -11.33 -8.54
CA THR A 211 -3.23 -10.29 -9.54
C THR A 211 -4.13 -9.10 -9.27
N VAL A 212 -3.53 -7.93 -9.07
CA VAL A 212 -4.22 -6.65 -9.08
C VAL A 212 -4.17 -6.11 -10.50
N GLU A 213 -5.34 -6.04 -11.14
CA GLU A 213 -5.50 -5.52 -12.49
C GLU A 213 -5.97 -4.06 -12.40
N LEU A 214 -5.30 -3.15 -13.11
CA LEU A 214 -5.61 -1.73 -13.19
C LEU A 214 -6.02 -1.36 -14.63
N SER A 215 -7.11 -0.60 -14.77
CA SER A 215 -7.58 -0.14 -16.09
C SER A 215 -6.60 0.88 -16.70
N ALA A 216 -6.11 0.61 -17.91
CA ALA A 216 -5.25 1.53 -18.66
C ALA A 216 -5.97 2.28 -19.80
N THR A 217 -7.31 2.26 -19.81
CA THR A 217 -8.16 2.88 -20.84
C THR A 217 -8.92 4.10 -20.34
#